data_AF-V6TH69-F1
#
_entry.id   AF-V6TH69-F1
#
_cell.length_a   1.000
_cell.length_b   1.000
_cell.length_c   1.000
_cell.angle_alpha   90.00
_cell.angle_beta   90.00
_cell.angle_gamma   90.00
#
_symmetry.space_group_name_H-M   'P 1'
#
loop_
_entity.id
_entity.type
_entity.pdbx_description
1 polymer ?
#
loop_
_entity_poly.entity_id
_entity_poly.type
_entity_poly.pdbx_seq_one_letter_code
_entity_poly.pdbx_strand_id
1 'polypeptide(L)'
;MPFTTKSIVHETMMAPGVENRQHAFGVFMDTFNAMRNYFLEHYEKGIGMFIPSLGAFFFDNIHDARTDRPARIPRFVFLSHFLTRSGLQCPKDQNADTLNLNMGSLFETKGPMHRINWTTVAGKAGLTPADCKEAWDLLLKTLQSNILSGVDGSIDFGIGTFTTTNFKGGMKLKKWVQADLCNNGTLGVVKTNQAMTTLGTFRVTEQLPRGTTIIRK
;
A
#
# COMPACT_ATOMS: atom_id res chain seq x y z
N MET A 1 -21.15 15.10 5.30
CA MET A 1 -20.60 15.14 3.92
C MET A 1 -19.52 14.07 3.84
N PRO A 2 -19.45 13.24 2.79
CA PRO A 2 -18.42 12.22 2.69
C PRO A 2 -17.04 12.88 2.57
N PHE A 3 -16.04 12.38 3.27
CA PHE A 3 -14.69 12.90 3.13
C PHE A 3 -14.06 12.44 1.81
N THR A 4 -13.19 13.28 1.27
CA THR A 4 -12.32 13.01 0.11
C THR A 4 -10.88 13.31 0.48
N THR A 5 -9.91 12.95 -0.37
CA THR A 5 -8.52 13.40 -0.20
C THR A 5 -8.43 14.91 0.06
N LYS A 6 -9.16 15.73 -0.73
CA LYS A 6 -9.15 17.19 -0.57
C LYS A 6 -9.78 17.65 0.74
N SER A 7 -10.90 17.06 1.16
CA SER A 7 -11.56 17.47 2.40
C SER A 7 -10.76 17.05 3.64
N ILE A 8 -10.13 15.87 3.63
CA ILE A 8 -9.23 15.45 4.71
C ILE A 8 -8.03 16.37 4.81
N VAL A 9 -7.41 16.75 3.68
CA VAL A 9 -6.32 17.72 3.69
C VAL A 9 -6.78 19.05 4.29
N HIS A 10 -7.94 19.54 3.86
CA HIS A 10 -8.51 20.77 4.39
C HIS A 10 -8.80 20.69 5.90
N GLU A 11 -9.40 19.60 6.38
CA GLU A 11 -9.65 19.36 7.81
C GLU A 11 -8.35 19.26 8.60
N THR A 12 -7.33 18.60 8.05
CA THR A 12 -6.01 18.45 8.69
C THR A 12 -5.34 19.80 8.90
N MET A 13 -5.49 20.74 7.96
CA MET A 13 -4.98 22.10 8.12
C MET A 13 -5.69 22.92 9.19
N MET A 14 -6.93 22.56 9.54
CA MET A 14 -7.67 23.21 10.61
C MET A 14 -7.28 22.68 11.99
N ALA A 15 -6.40 21.69 12.07
CA ALA A 15 -5.90 21.15 13.32
C ALA A 15 -5.12 22.23 14.12
N PRO A 16 -5.24 22.28 15.46
CA PRO A 16 -4.61 23.31 16.30
C PRO A 16 -3.08 23.38 16.21
N GLY A 17 -2.41 22.35 15.68
CA GLY A 17 -0.95 22.30 15.52
C GLY A 17 -0.42 22.84 14.20
N VAL A 18 -1.27 23.36 13.31
CA VAL A 18 -0.85 23.88 12.00
C VAL A 18 -0.76 25.40 12.06
N GLU A 19 0.46 25.93 12.19
CA GLU A 19 0.71 27.36 12.36
C GLU A 19 0.39 28.19 11.10
N ASN A 20 0.78 27.70 9.91
CA ASN A 20 0.53 28.38 8.64
C ASN A 20 -0.38 27.55 7.73
N ARG A 21 -1.69 27.78 7.84
CA ARG A 21 -2.72 27.03 7.11
C ARG A 21 -2.56 27.12 5.59
N GLN A 22 -2.25 28.31 5.06
CA GLN A 22 -2.18 28.52 3.61
C GLN A 22 -0.98 27.80 2.99
N HIS A 23 0.16 27.79 3.68
CA HIS A 23 1.33 27.00 3.30
C HIS A 23 1.11 25.49 3.49
N ALA A 24 0.43 25.11 4.57
CA ALA A 24 0.20 23.71 4.91
C ALA A 24 -0.61 22.97 3.84
N PHE A 25 -1.60 23.60 3.20
CA PHE A 25 -2.34 22.96 2.10
C PHE A 25 -1.42 22.46 0.99
N GLY A 26 -0.47 23.29 0.57
CA GLY A 26 0.53 22.95 -0.44
C GLY A 26 1.36 21.77 0.02
N VAL A 27 1.94 21.86 1.22
CA VAL A 27 2.75 20.79 1.82
C VAL A 27 1.99 19.46 1.87
N PHE A 28 0.75 19.45 2.34
CA PHE A 28 -0.08 18.24 2.42
C PHE A 28 -0.41 17.66 1.05
N MET A 29 -0.87 18.49 0.11
CA MET A 29 -1.22 18.03 -1.24
C MET A 29 0.00 17.54 -2.02
N ASP A 30 1.12 18.25 -1.96
CA ASP A 30 2.36 17.92 -2.65
C ASP A 30 2.97 16.63 -2.09
N THR A 31 2.97 16.49 -0.77
CA THR A 31 3.36 15.23 -0.11
C THR A 31 2.47 14.08 -0.54
N PHE A 32 1.14 14.25 -0.50
CA PHE A 32 0.20 13.18 -0.86
C PHE A 32 0.33 12.78 -2.34
N ASN A 33 0.48 13.75 -3.24
CA ASN A 33 0.68 13.51 -4.67
C ASN A 33 2.02 12.83 -4.94
N ALA A 34 3.11 13.27 -4.30
CA ALA A 34 4.42 12.66 -4.43
C ALA A 34 4.41 11.20 -3.93
N MET A 35 3.76 10.92 -2.79
CA MET A 35 3.54 9.56 -2.30
C MET A 35 2.75 8.71 -3.29
N ARG A 36 1.66 9.25 -3.83
CA ARG A 36 0.83 8.56 -4.81
C ARG A 36 1.63 8.13 -6.04
N ASN A 37 2.44 9.03 -6.58
CA ASN A 37 3.29 8.76 -7.74
C ASN A 37 4.41 7.76 -7.37
N TYR A 38 5.01 7.90 -6.19
CA TYR A 38 6.01 6.96 -5.68
C TYR A 38 5.47 5.54 -5.55
N PHE A 39 4.23 5.38 -5.07
CA PHE A 39 3.56 4.08 -5.02
C PHE A 39 3.36 3.51 -6.41
N LEU A 40 2.85 4.32 -7.33
CA LEU A 40 2.59 3.90 -8.71
C LEU A 40 3.85 3.35 -9.38
N GLU A 41 4.95 4.12 -9.33
CA GLU A 41 6.23 3.77 -9.94
C GLU A 41 6.83 2.46 -9.40
N HIS A 42 6.65 2.16 -8.11
CA HIS A 42 7.13 0.91 -7.50
C HIS A 42 6.22 -0.25 -7.83
N TYR A 43 4.91 0.01 -7.86
CA TYR A 43 3.91 -0.99 -8.11
C TYR A 43 3.97 -1.51 -9.56
N GLU A 44 4.19 -0.63 -10.53
CA GLU A 44 4.45 -0.98 -11.94
C GLU A 44 5.68 -1.90 -12.09
N LYS A 45 6.67 -1.77 -11.19
CA LYS A 45 7.86 -2.64 -11.15
C LYS A 45 7.62 -3.96 -10.40
N GLY A 46 6.41 -4.20 -9.92
CA GLY A 46 6.05 -5.39 -9.14
C GLY A 46 6.66 -5.40 -7.73
N ILE A 47 6.96 -4.22 -7.18
CA ILE A 47 7.51 -4.03 -5.83
C ILE A 47 6.39 -3.53 -4.90
N GLY A 48 6.14 -4.25 -3.82
CA GLY A 48 5.17 -3.85 -2.81
C GLY A 48 5.65 -2.66 -1.98
N MET A 49 4.74 -2.04 -1.24
CA MET A 49 5.01 -0.87 -0.41
C MET A 49 4.42 -1.02 0.98
N PHE A 50 5.27 -0.91 2.00
CA PHE A 50 4.86 -0.77 3.39
C PHE A 50 4.65 0.71 3.72
N ILE A 51 3.43 1.07 4.10
CA ILE A 51 3.01 2.41 4.49
C ILE A 51 2.98 2.47 6.02
N PRO A 52 3.91 3.20 6.67
CA PRO A 52 3.95 3.29 8.11
C PRO A 52 2.60 3.72 8.69
N SER A 53 2.21 3.05 9.78
CA SER A 53 1.00 3.34 10.56
C SER A 53 -0.34 3.11 9.85
N LEU A 54 -0.35 2.63 8.60
CA LEU A 54 -1.57 2.36 7.83
C LEU A 54 -1.68 0.89 7.42
N GLY A 55 -0.74 0.40 6.61
CA GLY A 55 -0.93 -0.85 5.88
C GLY A 55 0.24 -1.20 4.96
N ALA A 56 0.07 -2.28 4.21
CA ALA A 56 1.03 -2.70 3.21
C ALA A 56 0.33 -3.12 1.93
N PHE A 57 0.82 -2.60 0.80
CA PHE A 57 0.58 -3.16 -0.51
C PHE A 57 1.66 -4.21 -0.80
N PHE A 58 1.26 -5.40 -1.20
CA PHE A 58 2.20 -6.46 -1.58
C PHE A 58 1.60 -7.34 -2.65
N PHE A 59 2.34 -8.36 -3.05
CA PHE A 59 1.91 -9.32 -4.04
C PHE A 59 1.96 -10.73 -3.45
N ASP A 60 0.88 -11.48 -3.60
CA ASP A 60 0.85 -12.90 -3.29
C ASP A 60 1.12 -13.71 -4.54
N ASN A 61 2.07 -14.65 -4.43
CA ASN A 61 2.25 -15.66 -5.47
C ASN A 61 1.08 -16.65 -5.41
N ILE A 62 0.38 -16.80 -6.53
CA ILE A 62 -0.68 -17.79 -6.72
C ILE A 62 -0.36 -18.65 -7.94
N HIS A 63 -1.06 -19.78 -8.05
CA HIS A 63 -1.12 -20.53 -9.29
C HIS A 63 -2.45 -20.21 -9.97
N ASP A 64 -2.39 -19.63 -11.18
CA ASP A 64 -3.58 -19.33 -11.97
C ASP A 64 -4.02 -20.59 -12.73
N ALA A 65 -5.08 -21.22 -12.24
CA ALA A 65 -5.65 -22.44 -12.81
C ALA A 65 -6.19 -22.26 -14.24
N ARG A 66 -6.48 -21.02 -14.70
CA ARG A 66 -6.99 -20.77 -16.05
C ARG A 66 -5.88 -20.85 -17.10
N THR A 67 -4.68 -20.41 -16.72
CA THR A 67 -3.52 -20.33 -17.61
C THR A 67 -2.47 -21.39 -17.30
N ASP A 68 -2.66 -22.17 -16.23
CA ASP A 68 -1.72 -23.17 -15.70
C ASP A 68 -0.32 -22.58 -15.46
N ARG A 69 -0.27 -21.34 -14.94
CA ARG A 69 0.97 -20.58 -14.73
C ARG A 69 1.01 -19.92 -13.36
N PRO A 70 2.19 -19.73 -12.78
CA PRO A 70 2.33 -18.90 -11.59
C PRO A 70 1.97 -17.44 -11.92
N ALA A 71 1.27 -16.78 -10.99
CA ALA A 71 0.85 -15.38 -11.07
C ALA A 71 1.09 -14.66 -9.73
N ARG A 72 1.14 -13.32 -9.71
CA ARG A 72 1.37 -12.51 -8.49
C ARG A 72 0.20 -11.56 -8.14
N ILE A 73 -0.83 -12.00 -7.44
CA ILE A 73 -1.98 -11.11 -7.20
C ILE A 73 -1.64 -9.94 -6.26
N PRO A 74 -2.04 -8.72 -6.61
CA PRO A 74 -2.09 -7.60 -5.70
C PRO A 74 -2.85 -7.86 -4.42
N ARG A 75 -2.32 -7.41 -3.28
CA ARG A 75 -3.07 -7.30 -2.04
C ARG A 75 -2.74 -6.03 -1.29
N PHE A 76 -3.71 -5.62 -0.48
CA PHE A 76 -3.52 -4.63 0.56
C PHE A 76 -4.02 -5.18 1.89
N VAL A 77 -3.27 -4.92 2.95
CA VAL A 77 -3.70 -5.21 4.33
C VAL A 77 -3.50 -3.98 5.19
N PHE A 78 -4.45 -3.75 6.10
CA PHE A 78 -4.31 -2.78 7.17
C PHE A 78 -3.47 -3.37 8.30
N LEU A 79 -2.69 -2.52 8.96
CA LEU A 79 -2.00 -2.86 10.19
C LEU A 79 -3.00 -2.94 11.34
N SER A 80 -2.79 -3.89 12.25
CA SER A 80 -3.67 -4.15 13.39
C SER A 80 -3.88 -2.90 14.25
N HIS A 81 -2.79 -2.17 14.54
CA HIS A 81 -2.88 -0.93 15.30
C HIS A 81 -3.63 0.18 14.58
N PHE A 82 -3.65 0.21 13.24
CA PHE A 82 -4.47 1.15 12.48
C PHE A 82 -5.95 0.82 12.67
N LEU A 83 -6.31 -0.47 12.55
CA LEU A 83 -7.68 -0.94 12.75
C LEU A 83 -8.17 -0.65 14.18
N THR A 84 -7.37 -0.96 15.19
CA THR A 84 -7.70 -0.70 16.60
C THR A 84 -7.91 0.80 16.88
N ARG A 85 -7.08 1.68 16.31
CA ARG A 85 -7.18 3.13 16.55
C ARG A 85 -8.33 3.80 15.79
N SER A 86 -8.62 3.32 14.59
CA SER A 86 -9.68 3.90 13.74
C SER A 86 -11.06 3.31 14.01
N GLY A 87 -11.15 2.12 14.60
CA GLY A 87 -12.41 1.37 14.68
C GLY A 87 -12.88 0.80 13.33
N LEU A 88 -12.03 0.84 12.30
CA LEU A 88 -12.37 0.35 10.96
C LEU A 88 -12.62 -1.17 10.98
N GLN A 89 -13.79 -1.57 10.52
CA GLN A 89 -14.12 -2.95 10.20
C GLN A 89 -13.80 -3.20 8.73
N CYS A 90 -12.75 -3.97 8.45
CA CYS A 90 -12.35 -4.34 7.09
C CYS A 90 -12.65 -5.81 6.77
N PRO A 91 -12.69 -6.18 5.48
CA PRO A 91 -12.73 -7.57 5.06
C PRO A 91 -11.59 -8.38 5.70
N LYS A 92 -11.85 -9.66 6.01
CA LYS A 92 -10.87 -10.56 6.65
C LYS A 92 -9.56 -10.68 5.88
N ASP A 93 -9.62 -10.61 4.55
CA ASP A 93 -8.47 -10.67 3.66
C ASP A 93 -7.70 -9.34 3.53
N GLN A 94 -8.12 -8.30 4.27
CA GLN A 94 -7.42 -7.02 4.40
C GLN A 94 -7.01 -6.72 5.83
N ASN A 95 -7.13 -7.68 6.75
CA ASN A 95 -6.64 -7.57 8.11
C ASN A 95 -5.35 -8.38 8.26
N ALA A 96 -4.24 -7.72 8.60
CA ALA A 96 -2.95 -8.37 8.79
C ALA A 96 -2.98 -9.50 9.84
N ASP A 97 -3.72 -9.34 10.94
CA ASP A 97 -3.84 -10.37 11.98
C ASP A 97 -4.62 -11.58 11.49
N THR A 98 -5.71 -11.36 10.74
CA THR A 98 -6.54 -12.46 10.23
C THR A 98 -5.79 -13.28 9.18
N LEU A 99 -4.84 -12.67 8.48
CA LEU A 99 -3.95 -13.35 7.54
C LEU A 99 -2.67 -13.90 8.20
N ASN A 100 -2.54 -13.81 9.53
CA ASN A 100 -1.35 -14.22 10.29
C ASN A 100 -0.05 -13.64 9.72
N LEU A 101 -0.10 -12.40 9.21
CA LEU A 101 1.06 -11.74 8.64
C LEU A 101 1.91 -11.12 9.75
N ASN A 102 3.10 -11.66 9.95
CA ASN A 102 4.09 -11.02 10.79
C ASN A 102 4.72 -9.83 10.04
N MET A 103 4.43 -8.61 10.50
CA MET A 103 4.96 -7.38 9.88
C MET A 103 6.49 -7.29 9.94
N GLY A 104 7.12 -7.92 10.94
CA GLY A 104 8.58 -7.98 11.07
C GLY A 104 9.25 -8.80 9.97
N SER A 105 8.58 -9.84 9.46
CA SER A 105 9.07 -10.69 8.37
C SER A 105 8.32 -10.50 7.05
N LEU A 106 7.48 -9.45 6.95
CA LEU A 106 6.69 -9.18 5.74
C LEU A 106 7.59 -8.94 4.53
N PHE A 107 8.70 -8.23 4.75
CA PHE A 107 9.71 -7.96 3.72
C PHE A 107 10.36 -9.22 3.19
N GLU A 108 10.48 -10.28 4.00
CA GLU A 108 11.08 -11.57 3.64
C GLU A 108 10.06 -12.49 2.96
N THR A 109 8.82 -12.48 3.45
CA THR A 109 7.76 -13.43 3.05
C THR A 109 6.93 -12.98 1.85
N LYS A 110 6.82 -11.67 1.60
CA LYS A 110 5.99 -11.08 0.54
C LYS A 110 6.77 -10.21 -0.47
N GLY A 111 8.10 -10.21 -0.38
CA GLY A 111 8.96 -9.36 -1.21
C GLY A 111 9.01 -9.76 -2.69
N PRO A 112 9.48 -8.85 -3.57
CA PRO A 112 10.15 -7.58 -3.27
C PRO A 112 9.20 -6.51 -2.71
N MET A 113 9.63 -5.84 -1.63
CA MET A 113 8.86 -4.82 -0.91
C MET A 113 9.78 -3.71 -0.41
N HIS A 114 9.33 -2.45 -0.50
CA HIS A 114 10.01 -1.30 0.11
C HIS A 114 9.17 -0.70 1.24
N ARG A 115 9.85 -0.04 2.18
CA ARG A 115 9.20 0.91 3.09
C ARG A 115 9.17 2.27 2.39
N ILE A 116 8.15 3.09 2.67
CA ILE A 116 8.16 4.49 2.25
C ILE A 116 9.48 5.16 2.63
N ASN A 117 10.13 5.74 1.63
CA ASN A 117 11.32 6.55 1.80
C ASN A 117 10.93 8.03 1.74
N TRP A 118 10.90 8.69 2.89
CA TRP A 118 10.54 10.12 3.01
C TRP A 118 11.51 11.03 2.27
N THR A 119 12.79 10.65 2.13
CA THR A 119 13.77 11.41 1.33
C THR A 119 13.39 11.40 -0.15
N THR A 120 12.94 10.25 -0.67
CA THR A 120 12.49 10.16 -2.07
C THR A 120 11.18 10.91 -2.29
N VAL A 121 10.23 10.79 -1.36
CA VAL A 121 8.95 11.52 -1.42
C VAL A 121 9.20 13.03 -1.39
N ALA A 122 10.03 13.49 -0.46
CA ALA A 122 10.39 14.89 -0.30
C ALA A 122 11.10 15.46 -1.53
N GLY A 123 12.05 14.72 -2.11
CA GLY A 123 12.73 15.11 -3.35
C GLY A 123 11.76 15.25 -4.54
N LYS A 124 10.70 14.43 -4.61
CA LYS A 124 9.64 14.56 -5.63
C LYS A 124 8.67 15.71 -5.33
N ALA A 125 8.44 16.02 -4.07
CA ALA A 125 7.55 17.09 -3.64
C ALA A 125 8.21 18.48 -3.63
N GLY A 126 9.55 18.56 -3.64
CA GLY A 126 10.28 19.81 -3.43
C GLY A 126 10.24 20.31 -1.98
N LEU A 127 10.09 19.38 -1.02
CA LEU A 127 9.93 19.65 0.41
C LEU A 127 11.07 19.01 1.21
N THR A 128 11.10 19.22 2.52
CA THR A 128 12.01 18.45 3.40
C THR A 128 11.39 17.10 3.78
N PRO A 129 12.20 16.07 4.09
CA PRO A 129 11.68 14.78 4.56
C PRO A 129 10.89 14.87 5.86
N ALA A 130 11.24 15.82 6.73
CA ALA A 130 10.55 16.07 7.99
C ALA A 130 9.13 16.58 7.74
N ASP A 131 8.97 17.59 6.87
CA ASP A 131 7.67 18.16 6.52
C ASP A 131 6.75 17.11 5.89
N CYS A 132 7.26 16.31 4.95
CA CYS A 132 6.48 15.24 4.33
C CYS A 132 6.03 14.18 5.35
N LYS A 133 6.91 13.81 6.28
CA LYS A 133 6.57 12.83 7.32
C LYS A 133 5.52 13.38 8.28
N GLU A 134 5.69 14.61 8.75
CA GLU A 134 4.73 15.27 9.64
C GLU A 134 3.37 15.44 8.96
N ALA A 135 3.38 15.91 7.70
CA ALA A 135 2.18 16.04 6.90
C ALA A 135 1.43 14.71 6.77
N TRP A 136 2.14 13.62 6.51
CA TRP A 136 1.56 12.29 6.46
C TRP A 136 0.98 11.83 7.80
N ASP A 137 1.72 12.01 8.90
CA ASP A 137 1.30 11.60 10.23
C ASP A 137 0.01 12.34 10.66
N LEU A 138 -0.08 13.64 10.35
CA LEU A 138 -1.29 14.44 10.59
C LEU A 138 -2.46 14.02 9.71
N LEU A 139 -2.25 13.80 8.40
CA LEU A 139 -3.29 13.29 7.49
C LEU A 139 -3.85 11.95 7.97
N LEU A 140 -2.97 11.05 8.41
CA LEU A 140 -3.36 9.75 8.92
C LEU A 140 -4.17 9.85 10.21
N LYS A 141 -3.78 10.76 11.12
CA LYS A 141 -4.53 11.04 12.34
C LYS A 141 -5.94 11.57 12.04
N THR A 142 -6.07 12.51 11.10
CA THR A 142 -7.37 13.02 10.65
C THR A 142 -8.22 11.91 10.04
N LEU A 143 -7.63 11.08 9.17
CA LEU A 143 -8.31 9.91 8.60
C LEU A 143 -8.83 8.96 9.68
N GLN A 144 -8.01 8.62 10.66
CA GLN A 144 -8.41 7.77 11.78
C GLN A 144 -9.57 8.38 12.57
N SER A 145 -9.50 9.69 12.87
CA SER A 145 -10.55 10.42 13.58
C SER A 145 -11.87 10.42 12.81
N ASN A 146 -11.83 10.59 11.49
CA ASN A 146 -13.03 10.59 10.65
C ASN A 146 -13.69 9.21 10.60
N ILE A 147 -12.89 8.14 10.44
CA ILE A 147 -13.41 6.77 10.49
C ILE A 147 -14.04 6.50 11.87
N LEU A 148 -13.35 6.88 12.95
CA LEU A 148 -13.83 6.68 14.32
C LEU A 148 -15.09 7.48 14.65
N SER A 149 -15.33 8.58 13.92
CA SER A 149 -16.55 9.39 14.04
C SER A 149 -17.68 8.90 13.12
N GLY A 150 -17.49 7.78 12.41
CA GLY A 150 -18.49 7.20 11.51
C GLY A 150 -18.68 7.99 10.21
N VAL A 151 -17.74 8.86 9.84
CA VAL A 151 -17.85 9.66 8.62
C VAL A 151 -17.52 8.80 7.41
N ASP A 152 -18.45 8.75 6.46
CA ASP A 152 -18.24 8.06 5.19
C ASP A 152 -17.20 8.79 4.34
N GLY A 153 -16.48 8.09 3.47
CA GLY A 153 -15.53 8.77 2.60
C GLY A 153 -14.63 7.88 1.77
N SER A 154 -13.76 8.52 0.99
CA SER A 154 -12.86 7.87 0.05
C SER A 154 -11.52 8.60 -0.11
N ILE A 155 -10.42 7.85 -0.20
CA ILE A 155 -9.07 8.36 -0.48
C ILE A 155 -8.45 7.55 -1.62
N ASP A 156 -7.96 8.25 -2.64
CA ASP A 156 -7.22 7.63 -3.75
C ASP A 156 -5.71 7.64 -3.50
N PHE A 157 -5.13 6.45 -3.26
CA PHE A 157 -3.70 6.23 -3.11
C PHE A 157 -2.98 5.97 -4.44
N GLY A 158 -3.63 6.19 -5.57
CA GLY A 158 -3.05 6.01 -6.91
C GLY A 158 -3.19 4.59 -7.41
N ILE A 159 -2.70 3.63 -6.62
CA ILE A 159 -2.78 2.18 -6.91
C ILE A 159 -4.09 1.54 -6.44
N GLY A 160 -4.71 2.14 -5.42
CA GLY A 160 -5.98 1.69 -4.86
C GLY A 160 -6.73 2.84 -4.21
N THR A 161 -8.02 2.62 -4.01
CA THR A 161 -8.93 3.57 -3.38
C THR A 161 -9.41 2.97 -2.07
N PHE A 162 -9.13 3.67 -0.98
CA PHE A 162 -9.73 3.39 0.31
C PHE A 162 -11.14 3.95 0.32
N THR A 163 -12.12 3.18 0.76
CA THR A 163 -13.50 3.64 0.98
C THR A 163 -14.00 3.17 2.33
N THR A 164 -14.76 4.01 3.03
CA THR A 164 -15.43 3.67 4.29
C THR A 164 -16.88 4.14 4.28
N THR A 165 -17.76 3.33 4.88
CA THR A 165 -19.18 3.62 5.10
C THR A 165 -19.58 3.05 6.45
N ASN A 166 -20.03 3.90 7.38
CA ASN A 166 -20.45 3.48 8.74
C ASN A 166 -19.47 2.49 9.40
N PHE A 167 -18.22 2.92 9.57
CA PHE A 167 -17.08 2.14 10.11
C PHE A 167 -16.63 0.94 9.28
N LYS A 168 -17.33 0.57 8.21
CA LYS A 168 -16.98 -0.56 7.35
C LYS A 168 -16.27 -0.07 6.11
N GLY A 169 -15.09 -0.60 5.82
CA GLY A 169 -14.32 -0.11 4.69
C GLY A 169 -13.18 -1.01 4.28
N GLY A 170 -12.57 -0.66 3.16
CA GLY A 170 -11.50 -1.45 2.58
C GLY A 170 -10.73 -0.69 1.53
N MET A 171 -9.57 -1.22 1.18
CA MET A 171 -8.79 -0.79 0.04
C MET A 171 -9.22 -1.60 -1.19
N LYS A 172 -9.70 -0.92 -2.22
CA LYS A 172 -9.98 -1.53 -3.51
C LYS A 172 -8.93 -1.09 -4.52
N LEU A 173 -8.19 -2.05 -5.06
CA LEU A 173 -7.20 -1.77 -6.10
C LEU A 173 -7.89 -1.32 -7.40
N LYS A 174 -7.21 -0.47 -8.16
CA LYS A 174 -7.78 0.02 -9.43
C LYS A 174 -7.80 -1.08 -10.48
N LYS A 175 -8.87 -1.11 -11.30
CA LYS A 175 -9.04 -2.13 -12.36
C LYS A 175 -7.91 -2.14 -13.37
N TRP A 176 -7.40 -0.97 -13.76
CA TRP A 176 -6.29 -0.88 -14.71
C TRP A 176 -4.99 -1.42 -14.12
N VAL A 177 -4.75 -1.25 -12.80
CA VAL A 177 -3.60 -1.86 -12.12
C VAL A 177 -3.71 -3.38 -12.21
N GLN A 178 -4.91 -3.92 -12.01
CA GLN A 178 -5.14 -5.35 -12.17
C GLN A 178 -4.93 -5.83 -13.62
N ALA A 179 -5.29 -5.02 -14.62
CA ALA A 179 -5.12 -5.33 -16.04
C ALA A 179 -3.67 -5.19 -16.53
N ASP A 180 -2.96 -4.16 -16.07
CA ASP A 180 -1.55 -3.89 -16.39
C ASP A 180 -0.66 -5.03 -15.91
N LEU A 181 -0.90 -5.51 -14.69
CA LEU A 181 -0.24 -6.69 -14.14
C LEU A 181 -0.47 -7.96 -14.98
N CYS A 182 -1.66 -8.13 -15.57
CA CYS A 182 -1.97 -9.23 -16.47
C CYS A 182 -1.25 -9.13 -17.82
N ASN A 183 -1.08 -7.92 -18.36
CA ASN A 183 -0.56 -7.71 -19.71
C ASN A 183 0.96 -7.53 -19.77
N ASN A 184 1.56 -6.88 -18.75
CA ASN A 184 2.96 -6.43 -18.75
C ASN A 184 3.89 -7.28 -17.86
N GLY A 185 3.42 -8.43 -17.38
CA GLY A 185 4.32 -9.54 -17.00
C GLY A 185 4.92 -9.50 -15.60
N THR A 186 4.57 -8.55 -14.72
CA THR A 186 4.92 -8.64 -13.29
C THR A 186 4.13 -9.72 -12.54
N LEU A 187 3.02 -10.24 -13.11
CA LEU A 187 2.39 -11.50 -12.68
C LEU A 187 3.17 -12.75 -13.15
N GLY A 188 3.68 -12.74 -14.38
CA GLY A 188 4.34 -13.91 -14.99
C GLY A 188 5.78 -14.14 -14.54
N VAL A 189 6.38 -13.17 -13.83
CA VAL A 189 7.74 -13.26 -13.27
C VAL A 189 7.64 -13.32 -11.75
N VAL A 190 7.67 -14.53 -11.20
CA VAL A 190 7.82 -14.72 -9.74
C VAL A 190 9.21 -14.26 -9.34
N LYS A 191 9.31 -13.14 -8.61
CA LYS A 191 10.54 -12.72 -7.95
C LYS A 191 10.46 -13.16 -6.49
N THR A 192 11.03 -14.33 -6.16
CA THR A 192 11.22 -14.75 -4.76
C THR A 192 12.41 -14.00 -4.15
N ASN A 193 12.32 -13.59 -2.88
CA ASN A 193 13.44 -12.96 -2.15
C ASN A 193 14.71 -13.81 -2.04
N GLN A 194 14.60 -15.14 -2.20
CA GLN A 194 15.78 -16.01 -2.31
C GLN A 194 16.68 -15.66 -3.51
N ALA A 195 16.15 -14.94 -4.51
CA ALA A 195 16.94 -14.50 -5.66
C ALA A 195 17.84 -13.28 -5.37
N MET A 196 17.69 -12.59 -4.21
CA MET A 196 18.44 -11.34 -3.94
C MET A 196 19.44 -11.42 -2.78
N THR A 197 19.45 -12.49 -1.98
CA THR A 197 20.35 -12.58 -0.80
C THR A 197 21.48 -13.60 -0.92
N THR A 198 21.51 -14.39 -1.99
CA THR A 198 22.60 -15.35 -2.23
C THR A 198 23.23 -15.12 -3.60
N LEU A 199 24.48 -14.64 -3.56
CA LEU A 199 25.51 -15.03 -4.52
C LEU A 199 25.42 -16.55 -4.73
N GLY A 200 24.94 -16.98 -5.90
CA GLY A 200 24.83 -18.41 -6.24
C GLY A 200 23.59 -18.74 -7.06
N THR A 201 23.61 -18.35 -8.33
CA THR A 201 22.82 -18.92 -9.46
C THR A 201 21.35 -19.28 -9.20
N PHE A 202 20.45 -18.35 -9.50
CA PHE A 202 19.22 -18.68 -10.23
C PHE A 202 19.10 -17.73 -11.42
N ARG A 203 19.11 -18.29 -12.63
CA ARG A 203 18.91 -17.53 -13.86
C ARG A 203 17.42 -17.26 -14.04
N VAL A 204 17.12 -16.04 -14.50
CA VAL A 204 15.81 -15.58 -14.93
C VAL A 204 15.38 -16.37 -16.17
N THR A 205 15.00 -17.66 -16.08
CA THR A 205 14.39 -18.45 -17.18
C THR A 205 14.07 -19.91 -16.79
N GLU A 206 13.53 -20.21 -15.60
CA GLU A 206 13.06 -21.58 -15.33
C GLU A 206 11.54 -21.62 -15.18
N GLN A 207 10.87 -22.01 -16.28
CA GLN A 207 9.57 -22.64 -16.18
C GLN A 207 9.71 -23.82 -15.21
N LEU A 208 8.84 -23.90 -14.20
CA LEU A 208 8.76 -25.10 -13.36
C LEU A 208 8.56 -26.32 -14.28
N PRO A 209 9.43 -27.34 -14.21
CA PRO A 209 9.25 -28.55 -15.01
C PRO A 209 7.87 -29.14 -14.74
N ARG A 210 7.18 -29.55 -15.81
CA ARG A 210 5.89 -30.27 -15.70
C ARG A 210 6.05 -31.46 -14.77
N GLY A 211 5.20 -31.54 -13.73
CA GLY A 211 5.22 -32.60 -12.72
C GLY A 211 5.83 -32.21 -11.38
N THR A 212 6.25 -30.95 -11.18
CA THR A 212 6.74 -30.50 -9.87
C THR A 212 5.58 -30.44 -8.86
N THR A 213 5.60 -31.36 -7.89
CA THR A 213 4.60 -31.41 -6.82
C THR A 213 4.99 -30.40 -5.74
N ILE A 214 4.18 -29.37 -5.55
CA ILE A 214 4.36 -28.40 -4.46
C ILE A 214 3.87 -29.06 -3.16
N ILE A 215 4.81 -29.50 -2.32
CA ILE A 215 4.50 -29.99 -0.98
C ILE A 215 4.15 -28.78 -0.11
N ARG A 216 2.87 -28.63 0.22
CA ARG A 216 2.41 -27.67 1.23
C ARG A 216 2.74 -28.26 2.61
N LYS A 217 3.56 -27.55 3.39
CA LYS A 217 3.60 -27.74 4.85
C LYS A 217 2.53 -26.88 5.49
#